data_AF-A0A2E9R228-F1
#
_entry.id   AF-A0A2E9R228-F1
#
_cell.length_a   1.000
_cell.length_b   1.000
_cell.length_c   1.000
_cell.angle_alpha   90.00
_cell.angle_beta   90.00
_cell.angle_gamma   90.00
#
_symmetry.space_group_name_H-M   'P 1'
#
loop_
_entity.id
_entity.type
_entity.pdbx_description
1 polymer ?
#
loop_
_entity_poly.entity_id
_entity_poly.type
_entity_poly.pdbx_seq_one_letter_code
_entity_poly.pdbx_strand_id
1 'polypeptide(L)'
;MLKISKWLLFAFITSLSLYACVPIGTDTVITTKDYDKSCTKDEDCVAVIVGDVCGCSCTMEFINTNALASFSDARNAKLQNCVNEVLHCAPCQEVKTVCSDKVCVQAP
;
A
#
# COMPACT_ATOMS: atom_id res chain seq x y z
N MET A 1 -29.92 57.68 -14.61
CA MET A 1 -28.93 57.93 -13.54
C MET A 1 -29.15 56.91 -12.43
N LEU A 2 -28.14 56.08 -12.19
CA LEU A 2 -28.03 55.07 -11.14
C LEU A 2 -28.20 55.67 -9.73
N LYS A 3 -28.83 54.93 -8.81
CA LYS A 3 -28.47 54.92 -7.38
C LYS A 3 -28.72 53.54 -6.78
N ILE A 4 -27.69 52.69 -6.91
CA ILE A 4 -27.59 51.36 -6.29
C ILE A 4 -27.36 51.58 -4.79
N SER A 5 -28.29 51.08 -3.97
CA SER A 5 -28.29 51.28 -2.51
C SER A 5 -27.61 50.12 -1.78
N LYS A 6 -26.31 50.29 -1.51
CA LYS A 6 -25.71 50.29 -0.16
C LYS A 6 -26.11 49.18 0.85
N TRP A 7 -26.22 47.93 0.42
CA TRP A 7 -26.16 46.76 1.30
C TRP A 7 -25.04 45.81 0.85
N LEU A 8 -23.82 46.35 0.85
CA LEU A 8 -22.58 45.60 1.00
C LEU A 8 -22.26 45.61 2.49
N LEU A 9 -22.30 44.44 3.13
CA LEU A 9 -21.47 44.03 4.28
C LEU A 9 -22.02 42.71 4.85
N PHE A 10 -21.11 41.86 5.32
CA PHE A 10 -21.29 40.55 5.96
C PHE A 10 -21.55 39.38 4.97
N ALA A 11 -20.71 38.36 4.82
CA ALA A 11 -19.53 37.90 5.55
C ALA A 11 -18.74 36.96 4.59
N PHE A 12 -17.45 37.15 4.32
CA PHE A 12 -16.34 36.56 5.08
C PHE A 12 -16.77 35.34 5.93
N ILE A 13 -16.96 34.20 5.28
CA ILE A 13 -16.94 32.86 5.91
C ILE A 13 -15.82 32.09 5.21
N THR A 14 -14.58 32.42 5.56
CA THR A 14 -13.70 31.54 6.35
C THR A 14 -13.41 30.22 5.65
N SER A 15 -12.33 30.24 4.87
CA SER A 15 -11.21 29.28 4.98
C SER A 15 -11.53 27.99 5.74
N LEU A 16 -12.25 27.08 5.10
CA LEU A 16 -12.25 25.68 5.49
C LEU A 16 -11.35 24.92 4.51
N SER A 17 -10.08 25.35 4.41
CA SER A 17 -9.02 24.42 4.03
C SER A 17 -8.92 23.43 5.19
N LEU A 18 -9.78 22.41 5.12
CA LEU A 18 -9.60 21.15 5.82
C LEU A 18 -8.19 20.67 5.47
N TYR A 19 -7.22 21.11 6.26
CA TYR A 19 -6.10 20.27 6.64
C TYR A 19 -6.74 19.04 7.24
N ALA A 20 -7.09 18.09 6.37
CA ALA A 20 -7.07 16.70 6.75
C ALA A 20 -5.63 16.49 7.23
N CYS A 21 -5.45 16.61 8.55
CA CYS A 21 -4.36 15.96 9.24
C CYS A 21 -4.64 14.48 9.02
N VAL A 22 -4.26 13.98 7.84
CA VAL A 22 -4.15 12.56 7.58
C VAL A 22 -3.18 12.12 8.66
N PRO A 23 -3.59 11.26 9.60
CA PRO A 23 -2.65 10.75 10.59
C PRO A 23 -1.50 10.17 9.76
N ILE A 24 -0.30 10.73 9.95
CA ILE A 24 0.94 10.15 9.42
C ILE A 24 1.10 8.87 10.22
N GLY A 25 0.35 7.85 9.81
CA GLY A 25 0.41 6.53 10.39
C GLY A 25 1.80 6.03 10.08
N THR A 26 2.58 5.78 11.11
CA THR A 26 3.88 5.10 11.06
C THR A 26 3.71 3.62 10.66
N ASP A 27 2.64 3.30 9.94
CA ASP A 27 2.36 1.97 9.48
C ASP A 27 3.15 1.75 8.19
N THR A 28 4.29 1.10 8.36
CA THR A 28 5.21 0.71 7.29
C THR A 28 5.18 -0.80 7.07
N VAL A 29 4.35 -1.53 7.82
CA VAL A 29 4.31 -3.00 7.76
C VAL A 29 3.26 -3.45 6.76
N ILE A 30 3.67 -4.28 5.79
CA ILE A 30 2.75 -4.93 4.85
C ILE A 30 2.68 -6.43 5.12
N THR A 31 1.50 -7.01 4.97
CA THR A 31 1.24 -8.46 5.13
C THR A 31 0.33 -8.94 3.99
N THR A 32 0.22 -10.25 3.77
CA THR A 32 -0.70 -10.80 2.76
C THR A 32 -2.08 -11.19 3.30
N LYS A 33 -2.42 -10.81 4.54
CA LYS A 33 -3.63 -11.31 5.24
C LYS A 33 -4.93 -11.03 4.49
N ASP A 34 -5.01 -9.89 3.80
CA ASP A 34 -6.22 -9.43 3.11
C ASP A 34 -6.20 -9.71 1.60
N TYR A 35 -5.21 -10.49 1.14
CA TYR A 35 -5.02 -10.80 -0.27
C TYR A 35 -5.41 -12.24 -0.58
N ASP A 36 -5.91 -12.46 -1.79
CA ASP A 36 -6.24 -13.80 -2.25
C ASP A 36 -4.97 -14.66 -2.35
N LYS A 37 -5.04 -15.86 -1.78
CA LYS A 37 -3.98 -16.88 -1.82
C LYS A 37 -4.43 -18.13 -2.58
N SER A 38 -5.65 -18.14 -3.10
CA SER A 38 -6.21 -19.28 -3.81
C SER A 38 -5.51 -19.48 -5.16
N CYS A 39 -5.47 -20.72 -5.64
CA CYS A 39 -4.86 -21.05 -6.93
C CYS A 39 -5.49 -22.30 -7.54
N THR A 40 -5.34 -22.43 -8.87
CA THR A 40 -5.67 -23.65 -9.62
C THR A 40 -4.42 -24.29 -10.22
N LYS A 41 -3.41 -23.49 -10.54
CA LYS A 41 -2.14 -23.90 -11.15
C LYS A 41 -0.96 -23.15 -10.53
N ASP A 42 0.25 -23.66 -10.68
CA ASP A 42 1.46 -23.06 -10.13
C ASP A 42 1.68 -21.62 -10.62
N GLU A 43 1.31 -21.33 -11.88
CA GLU A 43 1.43 -20.00 -12.47
C GLU A 43 0.46 -18.96 -11.90
N ASP A 44 -0.52 -19.40 -11.10
CA ASP A 44 -1.39 -18.49 -10.36
C ASP A 44 -0.69 -17.90 -9.13
N CYS A 45 0.50 -18.40 -8.75
CA CYS A 45 1.15 -18.06 -7.49
C CYS A 45 2.40 -17.20 -7.66
N VAL A 46 2.50 -16.15 -6.85
CA VAL A 46 3.67 -15.27 -6.81
C VAL A 46 4.15 -15.06 -5.38
N ALA A 47 5.47 -14.99 -5.20
CA ALA A 47 6.09 -14.63 -3.93
C ALA A 47 6.17 -13.10 -3.81
N VAL A 48 5.81 -12.58 -2.65
CA VAL A 48 5.89 -11.15 -2.33
C VAL A 48 6.63 -10.95 -1.01
N ILE A 49 7.42 -9.89 -0.94
CA ILE A 49 8.12 -9.51 0.28
C ILE A 49 7.15 -8.80 1.21
N VAL A 50 7.06 -9.27 2.45
CA VAL A 50 6.25 -8.71 3.54
C VAL A 50 7.12 -8.20 4.68
N GLY A 51 6.52 -7.50 5.64
CA GLY A 51 7.20 -6.88 6.77
C GLY A 51 7.33 -5.38 6.62
N ASP A 52 8.30 -4.79 7.31
CA ASP A 52 8.57 -3.35 7.25
C ASP A 52 9.16 -2.96 5.88
N VAL A 53 8.42 -2.16 5.11
CA VAL A 53 8.81 -1.74 3.76
C VAL A 53 9.94 -0.71 3.75
N CYS A 54 10.24 -0.07 4.88
CA CYS A 54 11.30 0.92 4.99
C CYS A 54 12.67 0.30 5.26
N GLY A 55 12.71 -0.95 5.70
CA GLY A 55 13.93 -1.70 6.02
C GLY A 55 14.20 -2.88 5.09
N CYS A 56 15.22 -3.66 5.43
CA CYS A 56 15.48 -4.93 4.76
C CYS A 56 14.60 -6.02 5.34
N SER A 57 13.57 -6.43 4.59
CA SER A 57 12.86 -7.68 4.84
C SER A 57 13.05 -8.63 3.67
N CYS A 58 13.39 -9.87 3.97
CA CYS A 58 13.35 -10.99 3.02
C CYS A 58 12.30 -12.04 3.41
N THR A 59 11.39 -11.69 4.32
CA THR A 59 10.24 -12.54 4.61
C THR A 59 9.34 -12.55 3.38
N MET A 60 9.16 -13.72 2.79
CA MET A 60 8.30 -13.91 1.64
C MET A 60 6.99 -14.58 2.06
N GLU A 61 5.89 -14.08 1.53
CA GLU A 61 4.59 -14.71 1.57
C GLU A 61 4.07 -14.89 0.14
N PHE A 62 3.01 -15.69 -0.01
CA PHE A 62 2.55 -16.14 -1.32
C PHE A 62 1.09 -15.71 -1.53
N ILE A 63 0.82 -15.14 -2.69
CA ILE A 63 -0.51 -14.67 -3.09
C ILE A 63 -0.83 -15.13 -4.51
N ASN A 64 -2.11 -15.03 -4.87
CA ASN A 64 -2.54 -15.17 -6.24
C ASN A 64 -2.01 -13.99 -7.09
N THR A 65 -1.60 -14.25 -8.33
CA THR A 65 -1.10 -13.23 -9.26
C THR A 65 -2.09 -12.11 -9.53
N ASN A 66 -3.39 -12.38 -9.47
CA ASN A 66 -4.44 -11.35 -9.59
C ASN A 66 -4.42 -10.34 -8.44
N ALA A 67 -3.90 -10.72 -7.28
CA ALA A 67 -3.77 -9.85 -6.11
C ALA A 67 -2.51 -8.97 -6.15
N LEU A 68 -1.58 -9.22 -7.09
CA LEU A 68 -0.27 -8.57 -7.14
C LEU A 68 -0.35 -7.06 -7.35
N ALA A 69 -1.25 -6.58 -8.20
CA ALA A 69 -1.42 -5.14 -8.46
C ALA A 69 -1.84 -4.41 -7.17
N SER A 70 -2.88 -4.90 -6.50
CA SER A 70 -3.36 -4.33 -5.25
C SER A 70 -2.34 -4.45 -4.11
N PHE A 71 -1.55 -5.52 -4.08
CA PHE A 71 -0.45 -5.66 -3.12
C PHE A 71 0.65 -4.61 -3.36
N SER A 72 1.05 -4.42 -4.62
CA SER A 72 2.03 -3.43 -5.02
C SER A 72 1.59 -2.01 -4.68
N ASP A 73 0.32 -1.66 -4.95
CA ASP A 73 -0.22 -0.33 -4.62
C ASP A 73 -0.22 -0.08 -3.11
N ALA A 74 -0.62 -1.07 -2.31
CA ALA A 74 -0.58 -0.97 -0.86
C ALA A 74 0.86 -0.83 -0.34
N ARG A 75 1.81 -1.59 -0.91
CA ARG A 75 3.24 -1.48 -0.59
C ARG A 75 3.77 -0.07 -0.90
N ASN A 76 3.41 0.47 -2.06
CA ASN A 76 3.80 1.81 -2.48
C ASN A 76 3.22 2.89 -1.59
N ALA A 77 1.98 2.72 -1.12
CA ALA A 77 1.37 3.61 -0.14
C ALA A 77 2.10 3.55 1.22
N LYS A 78 2.49 2.35 1.68
CA LYS A 78 3.29 2.15 2.90
C LYS A 78 4.68 2.80 2.80
N LEU A 79 5.31 2.80 1.62
CA LEU A 79 6.60 3.46 1.40
C LEU A 79 6.55 4.97 1.60
N GLN A 80 5.39 5.61 1.42
CA GLN A 80 5.23 7.05 1.69
C GLN A 80 5.32 7.39 3.19
N ASN A 81 5.23 6.38 4.07
CA ASN A 81 5.35 6.54 5.51
C ASN A 81 6.80 6.38 6.01
N CYS A 82 7.77 6.11 5.12
CA CYS A 82 9.18 6.02 5.49
C CYS A 82 9.73 7.42 5.81
N VAL A 83 10.22 7.59 7.04
CA VAL A 83 10.78 8.86 7.51
C VAL A 83 12.20 9.09 6.98
N ASN A 84 12.94 8.00 6.78
CA ASN A 84 14.30 8.01 6.24
C ASN A 84 14.30 7.48 4.80
N GLU A 85 15.42 7.66 4.11
CA GLU A 85 15.66 7.00 2.83
C GLU A 85 15.46 5.49 2.96
N VAL A 86 14.75 4.89 1.99
CA VAL A 86 14.53 3.45 1.93
C VAL A 86 15.89 2.75 1.82
N LEU A 87 16.15 1.81 2.73
CA LEU A 87 17.43 1.13 2.78
C LEU A 87 17.65 0.28 1.52
N HIS A 88 18.77 0.49 0.82
CA HIS A 88 19.18 -0.34 -0.30
C HIS A 88 19.82 -1.64 0.21
N CYS A 89 19.07 -2.74 0.11
CA CYS A 89 19.47 -4.06 0.61
C CYS A 89 20.06 -4.95 -0.50
N ALA A 90 20.79 -5.98 -0.10
CA ALA A 90 21.15 -7.08 -1.00
C ALA A 90 19.88 -7.79 -1.51
N PRO A 91 19.90 -8.38 -2.72
CA PRO A 91 18.77 -9.14 -3.23
C PRO A 91 18.46 -10.34 -2.31
N CYS A 92 17.18 -10.57 -2.05
CA CYS A 92 16.73 -11.76 -1.32
C CYS A 92 16.89 -13.01 -2.19
N GLN A 93 17.03 -14.18 -1.56
CA GLN A 93 17.04 -15.44 -2.30
C GLN A 93 15.70 -15.66 -2.99
N GLU A 94 15.74 -16.02 -4.27
CA GLU A 94 14.54 -16.37 -5.00
C GLU A 94 13.96 -17.68 -4.45
N VAL A 95 12.65 -17.70 -4.26
CA VAL A 95 11.91 -18.89 -3.86
C VAL A 95 10.99 -19.29 -5.00
N LYS A 96 10.85 -20.60 -5.21
CA LYS A 96 9.87 -21.13 -6.15
C LYS A 96 8.51 -21.22 -5.45
N THR A 97 7.46 -20.80 -6.14
CA THR A 97 6.07 -20.92 -5.70
C THR A 97 5.38 -22.08 -6.40
N VAL A 98 4.44 -22.71 -5.70
CA VAL A 98 3.58 -23.77 -6.25
C VAL A 98 2.16 -23.62 -5.72
N CYS A 99 1.20 -24.17 -6.45
CA CYS A 99 -0.16 -24.32 -5.99
C CYS A 99 -0.32 -25.66 -5.26
N SER A 100 -0.49 -25.62 -3.94
CA SER A 100 -0.69 -26.81 -3.11
C SER A 100 -2.00 -26.69 -2.35
N ASP A 101 -2.85 -27.72 -2.43
CA ASP A 101 -4.17 -27.71 -1.78
C ASP A 101 -5.03 -26.47 -2.09
N LYS A 102 -4.94 -25.99 -3.34
CA LYS A 102 -5.61 -24.76 -3.83
C LYS A 102 -5.15 -23.48 -3.13
N VAL A 103 -3.98 -23.49 -2.51
CA VAL A 103 -3.35 -22.34 -1.86
C VAL A 103 -1.92 -22.16 -2.36
N CYS A 104 -1.53 -20.92 -2.58
CA CYS A 104 -0.15 -20.58 -2.94
C CYS A 104 0.79 -20.80 -1.75
N VAL A 105 1.83 -21.59 -1.98
CA VAL A 105 2.86 -21.91 -0.98
C VAL A 105 4.26 -21.94 -1.61
N GLN A 106 5.27 -22.06 -0.76
CA GLN A 106 6.65 -22.33 -1.21
C GLN A 106 6.75 -23.76 -1.76
N ALA A 107 7.49 -23.93 -2.86
CA ALA A 107 7.89 -25.25 -3.32
C ALA A 107 8.77 -25.96 -2.25
N PRO A 108 8.63 -27.29 -2.08
CA PRO A 108 9.47 -28.07 -1.18
C PRO A 108 10.94 -28.11 -1.63
#